data_AF-A0AAD5UXF8-F1
#
_entry.id   AF-A0AAD5UXF8-F1
#
_cell.length_a   1.000
_cell.length_b   1.000
_cell.length_c   1.000
_cell.angle_alpha   90.00
_cell.angle_beta   90.00
_cell.angle_gamma   90.00
#
_symmetry.space_group_name_H-M   'P 1'
#
loop_
_entity.id
_entity.type
_entity.pdbx_description
1 polymer ?
#
loop_
_entity_poly.entity_id
_entity_poly.type
_entity_poly.pdbx_seq_one_letter_code
_entity_poly.pdbx_strand_id
1 'polypeptide(L)'
;MTGYSLFFFLRVHYHIHRVFPKDPLPPIDALGPGELDYEFVKYGLQHWPWRSLILYGGLTLFTAWHVAEGLQIIYNTWFRGKGKTRGVDTELQAVVEKPKLKLTRKARLLGATLVTVPTFVGLWVIASEPVMAFSSFASRYHAIFTKNPVYRI
;
A
#
# COMPACT_ATOMS: atom_id res chain seq x y z
N MET A 1 0.66 10.32 11.48
CA MET A 1 -0.72 10.36 10.94
C MET A 1 -0.92 9.33 9.84
N THR A 2 -0.01 9.25 8.87
CA THR A 2 -0.07 8.25 7.78
C THR A 2 -0.26 6.81 8.24
N GLY A 3 0.33 6.39 9.37
CA GLY A 3 0.13 5.05 9.95
C GLY A 3 -1.32 4.75 10.36
N TYR A 4 -2.05 5.73 10.92
CA TYR A 4 -3.46 5.54 11.27
C TYR A 4 -4.34 5.48 10.02
N SER A 5 -4.07 6.34 9.03
CA SER A 5 -4.74 6.29 7.73
C SER A 5 -4.52 4.94 7.04
N LEU A 6 -3.29 4.40 7.09
CA LEU A 6 -2.96 3.10 6.54
C LEU A 6 -3.78 1.97 7.13
N PHE A 7 -4.07 2.01 8.43
CA PHE A 7 -4.86 0.97 9.08
C PHE A 7 -6.24 0.80 8.41
N PHE A 8 -6.90 1.90 8.05
CA PHE A 8 -8.17 1.86 7.33
C PHE A 8 -8.04 1.19 5.95
N PHE A 9 -7.11 1.67 5.11
CA PHE A 9 -6.92 1.14 3.75
C PHE A 9 -6.46 -0.32 3.76
N LEU A 10 -5.50 -0.64 4.64
CA LEU A 10 -4.95 -1.99 4.78
C LEU A 10 -6.02 -2.98 5.24
N ARG A 11 -6.89 -2.58 6.17
CA ARG A 11 -8.00 -3.43 6.61
C ARG A 11 -8.92 -3.77 5.44
N VAL A 12 -9.34 -2.78 4.65
CA VAL A 12 -10.22 -3.01 3.50
C VAL A 12 -9.53 -3.90 2.46
N HIS A 13 -8.29 -3.59 2.10
CA HIS A 13 -7.49 -4.36 1.14
C HIS A 13 -7.31 -5.82 1.61
N TYR A 14 -6.92 -6.03 2.86
CA TYR A 14 -6.73 -7.37 3.42
C TYR A 14 -8.02 -8.20 3.37
N HIS A 15 -9.16 -7.63 3.73
CA HIS A 15 -10.41 -8.37 3.71
C HIS A 15 -10.82 -8.77 2.29
N ILE A 16 -10.73 -7.85 1.34
CA ILE A 16 -11.13 -8.10 -0.07
C ILE A 16 -10.21 -9.10 -0.76
N HIS A 17 -8.90 -9.04 -0.51
CA HIS A 17 -7.92 -9.87 -1.23
C HIS A 17 -7.50 -11.14 -0.49
N ARG A 18 -7.80 -11.28 0.82
CA ARG A 18 -7.33 -12.42 1.63
C ARG A 18 -8.41 -13.13 2.42
N VAL A 19 -9.40 -12.42 2.94
CA VAL A 19 -10.40 -13.01 3.86
C VAL A 19 -11.65 -13.43 3.09
N PHE A 20 -12.33 -12.49 2.43
CA PHE A 20 -13.60 -12.74 1.76
C PHE A 20 -13.54 -13.74 0.60
N PRO A 21 -12.46 -13.79 -0.21
CA PRO A 21 -12.37 -14.80 -1.26
C PRO A 21 -12.35 -16.23 -0.73
N LYS A 22 -11.93 -16.45 0.52
CA LYS A 22 -11.85 -17.78 1.14
C LYS A 22 -13.17 -18.25 1.74
N ASP A 23 -14.24 -17.47 1.60
CA ASP A 23 -15.53 -17.83 2.15
C ASP A 23 -16.12 -19.03 1.39
N PRO A 24 -16.36 -20.18 2.05
CA PRO A 24 -16.89 -21.36 1.38
C PRO A 24 -18.38 -21.27 1.07
N LEU A 25 -19.08 -20.23 1.54
CA LEU A 25 -20.50 -20.09 1.30
C LEU A 25 -20.79 -19.58 -0.12
N PRO A 26 -21.86 -20.07 -0.76
CA PRO A 26 -22.36 -19.48 -1.99
C PRO A 26 -22.68 -17.98 -1.79
N PRO A 27 -22.45 -17.14 -2.81
CA PRO A 27 -22.05 -17.49 -4.18
C PRO A 27 -20.53 -17.40 -4.42
N ILE A 28 -19.68 -17.38 -3.38
CA ILE A 28 -18.22 -17.22 -3.54
C ILE A 28 -17.52 -18.56 -3.71
N ASP A 29 -17.98 -19.58 -2.96
CA ASP A 29 -17.50 -20.96 -3.04
C ASP A 29 -15.96 -21.07 -3.00
N ALA A 30 -15.34 -20.32 -2.08
CA ALA A 30 -13.89 -20.26 -1.81
C ALA A 30 -12.98 -20.20 -3.06
N LEU A 31 -12.60 -18.99 -3.47
CA LEU A 31 -11.61 -18.78 -4.54
C LEU A 31 -10.20 -19.21 -4.11
N GLY A 32 -9.55 -19.99 -4.98
CA GLY A 32 -8.14 -20.34 -4.87
C GLY A 32 -7.21 -19.19 -5.26
N PRO A 33 -5.91 -19.26 -4.91
CA PRO A 33 -4.93 -18.22 -5.25
C PRO A 33 -4.78 -17.97 -6.76
N GLY A 34 -5.02 -18.99 -7.60
CA GLY A 34 -4.97 -18.86 -9.07
C GLY A 34 -6.21 -18.21 -9.67
N GLU A 35 -7.32 -18.12 -8.94
CA GLU A 35 -8.56 -17.46 -9.40
C GLU A 35 -8.61 -15.98 -8.97
N LEU A 36 -7.72 -15.55 -8.06
CA LEU A 36 -7.54 -14.14 -7.68
C LEU A 36 -6.44 -13.50 -8.55
N ASP A 37 -6.69 -13.41 -9.84
CA ASP A 37 -5.77 -12.88 -10.84
C ASP A 37 -6.03 -11.39 -11.16
N TYR A 38 -5.47 -10.92 -12.28
CA TYR A 38 -5.71 -9.55 -12.74
C TYR A 38 -7.17 -9.28 -13.07
N GLU A 39 -7.96 -10.27 -13.49
CA GLU A 39 -9.37 -10.07 -13.82
C GLU A 39 -10.20 -9.70 -12.59
N PHE A 40 -9.85 -10.22 -11.41
CA PHE A 40 -10.46 -9.79 -10.14
C PHE A 40 -10.24 -8.30 -9.88
N VAL A 41 -9.01 -7.81 -10.13
CA VAL A 41 -8.64 -6.40 -9.94
C VAL A 41 -9.33 -5.51 -10.99
N LYS A 42 -9.33 -5.93 -12.26
CA LYS A 42 -10.04 -5.24 -13.36
C LYS A 42 -11.52 -5.11 -13.04
N TYR A 43 -12.15 -6.20 -12.60
CA TYR A 43 -13.57 -6.23 -12.23
C TYR A 43 -13.89 -5.14 -11.20
N GLY A 44 -13.10 -5.06 -10.12
CA GLY A 44 -13.28 -4.03 -9.09
C GLY A 44 -13.00 -2.59 -9.58
N LEU A 45 -12.01 -2.40 -10.46
CA LEU A 45 -11.70 -1.10 -11.05
C LEU A 45 -12.78 -0.63 -12.03
N GLN A 46 -13.46 -1.53 -12.75
CA GLN A 46 -14.49 -1.16 -13.71
C GLN A 46 -15.87 -0.98 -13.09
N HIS A 47 -16.23 -1.83 -12.11
CA HIS A 47 -17.55 -1.75 -11.47
C HIS A 47 -17.60 -0.65 -10.39
N TRP A 48 -16.50 -0.39 -9.70
CA TRP A 48 -16.41 0.66 -8.68
C TRP A 48 -15.15 1.52 -8.85
N PRO A 49 -15.03 2.28 -9.95
CA PRO A 49 -13.80 2.96 -10.34
C PRO A 49 -13.29 3.90 -9.25
N TRP A 50 -14.15 4.77 -8.72
CA TRP A 50 -13.75 5.73 -7.71
C TRP A 50 -13.34 5.09 -6.39
N ARG A 51 -14.03 4.03 -5.96
CA ARG A 51 -13.73 3.34 -4.69
C ARG A 51 -12.43 2.60 -4.78
N SER A 52 -12.26 1.81 -5.83
CA SER A 52 -11.04 1.05 -6.06
C SER A 52 -9.85 1.99 -6.26
N LEU A 53 -10.01 3.09 -7.01
CA LEU A 53 -8.97 4.11 -7.17
C LEU A 53 -8.57 4.74 -5.82
N ILE A 54 -9.54 5.15 -4.99
CA ILE A 54 -9.26 5.74 -3.68
C ILE A 54 -8.60 4.72 -2.74
N LEU A 55 -9.05 3.47 -2.73
CA LEU A 55 -8.52 2.45 -1.84
C LEU A 55 -7.11 2.02 -2.22
N TYR A 56 -6.86 1.72 -3.50
CA TYR A 56 -5.52 1.36 -3.98
C TYR A 56 -4.57 2.58 -3.95
N GLY A 57 -5.04 3.73 -4.43
CA GLY A 57 -4.27 4.95 -4.47
C GLY A 57 -3.94 5.47 -3.07
N GLY A 58 -4.92 5.49 -2.17
CA GLY A 58 -4.74 5.83 -0.77
C GLY A 58 -3.76 4.90 -0.08
N LEU A 59 -3.95 3.58 -0.19
CA LEU A 59 -3.03 2.61 0.39
C LEU A 59 -1.58 2.84 -0.07
N THR A 60 -1.38 3.00 -1.38
CA THR A 60 -0.03 3.18 -1.96
C THR A 60 0.59 4.50 -1.53
N LEU A 61 -0.16 5.61 -1.62
CA LEU A 61 0.31 6.94 -1.27
C LEU A 61 0.68 7.05 0.21
N PHE A 62 -0.22 6.61 1.09
CA PHE A 62 0.05 6.64 2.53
C PHE A 62 1.18 5.69 2.91
N THR A 63 1.35 4.55 2.22
CA THR A 63 2.44 3.60 2.48
C THR A 63 3.78 4.23 2.09
N ALA A 64 3.87 4.75 0.87
CA ALA A 64 5.08 5.40 0.38
C ALA A 64 5.49 6.58 1.28
N TRP A 65 4.52 7.40 1.69
CA TRP A 65 4.79 8.51 2.61
C TRP A 65 5.23 8.03 4.00
N HIS A 66 4.56 7.00 4.55
CA HIS A 66 4.90 6.44 5.85
C HIS A 66 6.30 5.84 5.87
N VAL A 67 6.68 5.12 4.82
CA VAL A 67 8.03 4.56 4.65
C VAL A 67 9.07 5.67 4.52
N ALA A 68 8.81 6.74 3.75
CA ALA A 68 9.74 7.85 3.61
C ALA A 68 10.05 8.53 4.95
N GLU A 69 9.06 8.67 5.84
CA GLU A 69 9.25 9.19 7.20
C GLU A 69 9.97 8.17 8.10
N GLY A 70 9.56 6.91 8.05
CA GLY A 70 10.13 5.82 8.85
C GLY A 70 11.61 5.58 8.56
N LEU A 71 12.01 5.58 7.29
CA LEU A 71 13.41 5.37 6.88
C LEU A 71 14.33 6.45 7.43
N GLN A 72 13.90 7.71 7.46
CA GLN A 72 14.68 8.79 8.05
C GLN A 72 14.92 8.56 9.55
N ILE A 73 13.90 8.10 10.27
CA ILE A 73 14.00 7.80 11.71
C ILE A 73 14.90 6.61 11.96
N ILE A 74 14.69 5.50 11.22
CA ILE A 74 15.50 4.28 11.33
C ILE A 74 16.97 4.59 11.03
N TYR A 75 17.25 5.30 9.94
CA TYR A 75 18.60 5.71 9.58
C TYR A 75 19.28 6.51 10.70
N ASN A 76 18.61 7.54 11.21
CA ASN A 76 19.16 8.40 12.26
C ASN A 76 19.28 7.72 13.64
N THR A 77 18.56 6.62 13.87
CA THR A 77 18.53 5.91 15.17
C THR A 77 19.49 4.72 15.21
N TRP A 78 19.58 3.96 14.11
CA TRP A 78 20.29 2.69 14.06
C TRP A 78 21.55 2.74 13.19
N PHE A 79 21.52 3.47 12.08
CA PHE A 79 22.63 3.52 11.11
C PHE A 79 23.56 4.73 11.28
N ARG A 80 23.08 5.78 11.95
CA ARG A 80 23.92 6.85 12.49
C ARG A 80 24.68 6.25 13.66
N GLY A 81 25.83 5.62 13.35
CA GLY A 81 26.68 4.93 14.30
C GLY A 81 26.68 5.65 15.64
N LYS A 82 26.07 5.04 16.66
CA LYS A 82 26.12 5.58 18.01
C LYS A 82 27.58 5.47 18.40
N GLY A 83 28.31 6.57 18.35
CA GLY A 83 29.61 6.72 18.99
C GLY A 83 29.44 6.54 20.50
N LYS A 84 29.29 5.29 20.94
CA LYS A 84 29.48 4.89 22.33
C LYS A 84 30.98 4.71 22.54
N THR A 85 31.75 5.77 22.38
CA THR A 85 33.05 5.88 23.06
C THR A 85 32.79 6.55 24.39
N ARG A 86 32.38 5.69 25.33
CA ARG A 86 32.26 5.99 26.75
C ARG A 86 33.69 6.24 27.25
N GLY A 87 34.14 7.51 27.22
CA GLY A 87 35.37 7.93 27.88
C GLY A 87 36.49 8.56 27.04
N VAL A 88 36.26 8.96 25.78
CA VAL A 88 37.30 9.66 24.99
C VAL A 88 36.81 11.05 24.59
N ASP A 89 37.42 12.03 25.25
CA ASP A 89 37.54 13.46 24.97
C ASP A 89 36.44 14.09 24.11
N THR A 90 35.54 14.77 24.80
CA THR A 90 34.37 15.50 24.30
C THR A 90 34.68 16.50 23.17
N GLU A 91 35.95 16.87 22.99
CA GLU A 91 36.40 17.87 22.03
C GLU A 91 36.69 17.29 20.63
N LEU A 92 37.19 16.05 20.52
CA LEU A 92 37.48 15.41 19.24
C LEU A 92 36.23 14.81 18.56
N GLN A 93 35.22 14.42 19.36
CA GLN A 93 33.96 13.88 18.84
C GLN A 93 33.10 14.95 18.13
N ALA A 94 33.22 16.22 18.52
CA ALA A 94 32.54 17.32 17.85
C ALA A 94 33.01 17.50 16.39
N VAL A 95 34.23 17.07 16.06
CA VAL A 95 34.82 17.16 14.71
C VAL A 95 34.34 16.02 13.80
N VAL A 96 33.89 14.89 14.34
CA VAL A 96 33.49 13.68 13.58
C VAL A 96 31.98 13.43 13.63
N GLU A 97 31.17 14.40 14.06
CA GLU A 97 29.72 14.22 14.08
C GLU A 97 29.16 14.20 12.65
N LYS A 98 28.77 13.02 12.16
CA LYS A 98 28.13 12.90 10.84
C LYS A 98 26.83 13.71 10.83
N PRO A 99 26.56 14.51 9.78
CA PRO A 99 25.36 15.34 9.72
C PRO A 99 24.11 14.45 9.75
N LYS A 100 23.11 14.87 10.55
CA LYS A 100 21.81 14.18 10.61
C LYS A 100 21.19 14.14 9.22
N LEU A 101 20.70 12.97 8.80
CA LEU A 101 19.93 12.88 7.57
C LEU A 101 18.62 13.64 7.77
N LYS A 102 18.52 14.81 7.15
CA LYS A 102 17.32 15.64 7.12
C LYS A 102 16.72 15.54 5.73
N LEU A 103 15.81 14.59 5.54
CA LEU A 103 15.05 14.47 4.31
C LEU A 103 14.11 15.67 4.19
N THR A 104 14.41 16.55 3.22
CA THR A 104 13.56 17.71 2.95
C THR A 104 12.17 17.26 2.51
N ARG A 105 11.16 18.12 2.69
CA ARG A 105 9.80 17.81 2.20
C ARG A 105 9.80 17.49 0.71
N LYS A 106 10.63 18.18 -0.08
CA LYS A 106 10.79 17.93 -1.53
C LYS A 106 11.36 16.54 -1.79
N ALA A 107 12.41 16.13 -1.08
CA ALA A 107 13.00 14.80 -1.24
C ALA A 107 12.03 13.67 -0.83
N ARG A 108 11.26 13.85 0.26
CA ARG A 108 10.19 12.91 0.64
C ARG A 108 9.09 12.82 -0.39
N LEU A 109 8.66 13.97 -0.92
CA LEU A 109 7.66 14.02 -1.98
C LEU A 109 8.16 13.31 -3.24
N LEU A 110 9.39 13.60 -3.69
CA LEU A 110 9.99 12.93 -4.84
C LEU A 110 10.06 11.41 -4.63
N GLY A 111 10.53 10.95 -3.48
CA GLY A 111 10.58 9.52 -3.15
C GLY A 111 9.20 8.86 -3.15
N ALA A 112 8.20 9.52 -2.56
CA ALA A 112 6.82 9.02 -2.59
C ALA A 112 6.25 8.97 -4.01
N THR A 113 6.45 10.04 -4.79
CA THR A 113 5.99 10.15 -6.18
C THR A 113 6.59 9.06 -7.07
N LEU A 114 7.88 8.75 -6.91
CA LEU A 114 8.56 7.70 -7.66
C LEU A 114 7.96 6.31 -7.44
N VAL A 115 7.36 6.05 -6.28
CA VAL A 115 6.66 4.80 -5.98
C VAL A 115 5.21 4.86 -6.48
N THR A 116 4.50 5.95 -6.18
CA THR A 116 3.06 6.03 -6.43
C THR A 116 2.72 6.16 -7.92
N VAL A 117 3.50 6.93 -8.69
CA VAL A 117 3.19 7.19 -10.10
C VAL A 117 3.20 5.91 -10.94
N PRO A 118 4.23 5.04 -10.88
CA PRO A 118 4.20 3.76 -11.59
C PRO A 118 3.01 2.88 -11.19
N THR A 119 2.63 2.86 -9.90
CA THR A 119 1.44 2.12 -9.45
C THR A 119 0.16 2.66 -10.06
N PHE A 120 -0.04 3.98 -10.08
CA PHE A 120 -1.21 4.59 -10.72
C PHE A 120 -1.24 4.34 -12.22
N VAL A 121 -0.09 4.40 -12.90
CA VAL A 121 0.01 4.03 -14.33
C VAL A 121 -0.38 2.58 -14.54
N GLY A 122 0.11 1.65 -13.71
CA GLY A 122 -0.27 0.24 -13.78
C GLY A 122 -1.77 0.02 -13.56
N LEU A 123 -2.36 0.68 -12.56
CA LEU A 123 -3.81 0.63 -12.32
C LEU A 123 -4.60 1.19 -13.49
N TRP A 124 -4.12 2.28 -14.11
CA TRP A 124 -4.74 2.86 -15.30
C TRP A 124 -4.72 1.88 -16.48
N VAL A 125 -3.57 1.26 -16.76
CA VAL A 125 -3.42 0.27 -17.83
C VAL A 125 -4.37 -0.90 -17.61
N ILE A 126 -4.37 -1.47 -16.40
CA ILE A 126 -5.26 -2.59 -16.02
C ILE A 126 -6.73 -2.18 -16.16
N ALA A 127 -7.11 -0.97 -15.71
CA ALA A 127 -8.49 -0.49 -15.82
C ALA A 127 -8.96 -0.30 -17.26
N SER A 128 -8.03 -0.02 -18.18
CA SER A 128 -8.32 0.22 -19.60
C SER A 128 -8.50 -1.08 -20.40
N GLU A 129 -8.07 -2.22 -19.88
CA GLU A 129 -8.27 -3.52 -20.53
C GLU A 129 -9.70 -4.04 -20.31
N PRO A 130 -10.35 -4.67 -21.31
CA PRO A 130 -11.64 -5.29 -21.11
C PRO A 130 -11.55 -6.44 -20.09
N VAL A 131 -12.59 -6.62 -19.28
CA VAL A 131 -12.70 -7.77 -18.39
C VAL A 131 -13.00 -9.02 -19.23
N MET A 132 -12.12 -10.00 -19.12
CA MET A 132 -12.19 -11.30 -19.79
C MET A 132 -12.58 -12.43 -18.82
N ALA A 133 -13.03 -12.08 -17.61
CA ALA A 133 -13.54 -13.05 -16.63
C ALA A 133 -14.78 -13.77 -17.16
N PHE A 134 -14.85 -15.10 -16.95
CA PHE A 134 -16.09 -15.84 -17.19
C PHE A 134 -17.22 -15.28 -16.31
N SER A 135 -18.45 -15.36 -16.80
CA SER A 135 -19.64 -14.88 -16.08
C SER A 135 -19.82 -15.52 -14.70
N SER A 136 -19.42 -16.80 -14.55
CA SER A 136 -19.40 -17.50 -13.27
C SER A 136 -18.40 -16.91 -12.27
N PHE A 137 -17.28 -16.35 -12.73
CA PHE A 137 -16.34 -15.63 -11.86
C PHE A 137 -16.81 -14.22 -11.55
N ALA A 138 -17.41 -13.53 -12.52
CA ALA A 138 -17.92 -12.18 -12.31
C ALA A 138 -18.93 -12.10 -11.15
N SER A 139 -19.83 -13.08 -11.02
CA SER A 139 -20.78 -13.14 -9.89
C SER A 139 -20.09 -13.40 -8.54
N ARG A 140 -19.07 -14.28 -8.52
CA ARG A 140 -18.23 -14.54 -7.34
C ARG A 140 -17.45 -13.29 -6.92
N TYR A 141 -16.85 -12.59 -7.88
CA TYR A 141 -16.12 -11.34 -7.67
C TYR A 141 -17.03 -10.26 -7.10
N HIS A 142 -18.22 -10.11 -7.69
CA HIS A 142 -19.23 -9.19 -7.19
C HIS A 142 -19.57 -9.45 -5.72
N ALA A 143 -19.80 -10.71 -5.36
CA ALA A 143 -20.13 -11.09 -3.99
C ALA A 143 -18.98 -10.83 -3.00
N ILE A 144 -17.73 -11.00 -3.43
CA ILE A 144 -16.55 -10.67 -2.60
C ILE A 144 -16.49 -9.17 -2.32
N PHE A 145 -16.57 -8.33 -3.36
CA PHE A 145 -16.50 -6.88 -3.19
C PHE A 145 -17.65 -6.39 -2.32
N THR A 146 -18.87 -6.82 -2.62
CA THR A 146 -20.07 -6.45 -1.87
C THR A 146 -20.15 -7.09 -0.47
N LYS A 147 -19.22 -7.95 -0.03
CA LYS A 147 -19.11 -8.28 1.41
C LYS A 147 -18.59 -7.11 2.24
N ASN A 148 -17.81 -6.22 1.64
CA ASN A 148 -17.34 -5.02 2.31
C ASN A 148 -18.38 -3.89 2.21
N PRO A 149 -18.78 -3.24 3.32
CA PRO A 149 -19.71 -2.10 3.29
C PRO A 149 -19.27 -0.96 2.37
N VAL A 150 -17.95 -0.74 2.22
CA VAL A 150 -17.41 0.32 1.35
C VAL A 150 -17.86 0.16 -0.11
N TYR A 151 -18.08 -1.08 -0.56
CA TYR A 151 -18.49 -1.39 -1.93
C TYR A 151 -20.00 -1.60 -2.10
N ARG A 152 -20.78 -1.60 -1.01
CA ARG A 152 -22.25 -1.74 -1.04
C ARG A 152 -23.02 -0.45 -1.28
N ILE A 153 -22.41 0.68 -0.88
CA ILE A 153 -23.04 2.01 -0.93
C ILE A 153 -23.08 2.48 -2.39
#